data_AF-A0A3N5FIZ8-F1
#
_entry.id   AF-A0A3N5FIZ8-F1
#
_cell.length_a   1.000
_cell.length_b   1.000
_cell.length_c   1.000
_cell.angle_alpha   90.00
_cell.angle_beta   90.00
_cell.angle_gamma   90.00
#
_symmetry.space_group_name_H-M   'P 1'
#
loop_
_entity.id
_entity.type
_entity.pdbx_description
1 polymer ?
#
loop_
_entity_poly.entity_id
_entity_poly.type
_entity_poly.pdbx_seq_one_letter_code
_entity_poly.pdbx_strand_id
1 'polypeptide(L)' 'MEYIPKLDAIGYRFDFEIGYLIKSPCRECKVRSDFPGCADTCVTLGRIQAILSEGISSTRRI' A
#
# COMPACT_ATOMS: atom_id res chain seq x y z
N MET A 1 33.70 24.75 10.42
CA MET A 1 32.89 24.38 9.24
C MET A 1 33.13 22.90 9.03
N GLU A 2 32.19 22.07 9.47
CA GLU A 2 32.30 20.62 9.27
C GLU A 2 31.82 20.28 7.85
N TYR A 3 32.67 19.57 7.13
CA TYR A 3 32.42 19.11 5.77
C TYR A 3 31.39 17.98 5.81
N ILE A 4 30.19 18.23 5.27
CA ILE A 4 29.18 17.20 5.06
C ILE A 4 29.58 16.46 3.78
N PRO A 5 29.92 15.16 3.84
CA PRO A 5 30.32 14.42 2.65
C PRO A 5 29.17 14.41 1.64
N LYS A 6 29.49 14.59 0.36
CA LYS A 6 28.56 14.39 -0.74
C LYS A 6 27.94 13.01 -0.59
N LEU A 7 26.60 12.99 -0.56
CA LEU A 7 25.76 11.81 -0.62
C LEU A 7 25.91 11.15 -1.99
N ASP A 8 27.12 10.70 -2.31
CA ASP A 8 27.36 9.85 -3.46
C ASP A 8 26.73 8.49 -3.14
N ALA A 9 25.60 8.26 -3.80
CA ALA A 9 24.81 7.04 -3.81
C ALA A 9 24.19 6.61 -2.46
N ILE A 10 23.21 7.37 -1.95
CA ILE A 10 22.07 6.66 -1.34
C ILE A 10 21.31 5.99 -2.49
N GLY A 11 21.77 4.80 -2.87
CA GLY A 11 20.99 3.87 -3.67
C GLY A 11 19.81 3.45 -2.81
N TYR A 12 18.72 4.22 -2.87
CA TYR A 12 17.46 3.80 -2.30
C TYR A 12 16.97 2.58 -3.11
N ARG A 13 17.44 1.39 -2.72
CA ARG A 13 16.89 0.12 -3.18
C ARG A 13 15.57 -0.06 -2.47
N PHE A 14 14.54 0.55 -3.02
CA PHE A 14 13.17 0.26 -2.65
C PHE A 14 12.75 -1.05 -3.34
N ASP A 15 13.33 -2.15 -2.87
CA ASP A 15 12.86 -3.51 -3.17
C ASP A 15 11.77 -3.84 -2.14
N PHE A 16 10.53 -3.41 -2.35
CA PHE A 16 9.40 -3.96 -1.58
C PHE A 16 8.36 -4.56 -2.52
N GLU A 17 8.10 -5.84 -2.30
CA GLU A 17 7.07 -6.60 -2.99
C GLU A 17 5.91 -6.78 -2.00
N ILE A 18 4.84 -5.99 -2.15
CA ILE A 18 3.66 -6.04 -1.26
C ILE A 18 2.75 -7.25 -1.61
N GLY A 19 2.94 -7.82 -2.80
CA GLY A 19 2.08 -8.86 -3.37
C GLY A 19 0.94 -8.30 -4.23
N TYR A 20 0.05 -9.17 -4.69
CA TYR A 20 -1.08 -8.81 -5.55
C TYR A 20 -2.35 -9.56 -5.15
N LEU A 21 -3.51 -8.99 -5.51
CA LEU A 21 -4.80 -9.64 -5.34
C LEU A 21 -5.09 -10.56 -6.54
N ILE A 22 -5.30 -11.84 -6.28
CA ILE A 22 -5.69 -12.82 -7.33
C ILE A 22 -7.12 -12.56 -7.83
N LYS A 23 -7.99 -12.02 -6.96
CA LYS A 23 -9.36 -11.60 -7.29
C LYS A 23 -9.80 -10.47 -6.35
N SER A 24 -10.79 -9.68 -6.78
CA SER A 24 -11.37 -8.65 -5.91
C SER A 24 -11.96 -9.29 -4.64
N PRO A 25 -11.66 -8.75 -3.44
CA PRO A 25 -12.22 -9.24 -2.17
C PRO A 25 -13.75 -9.09 -2.11
N CYS A 26 -14.33 -8.21 -2.93
CA CYS A 26 -15.77 -8.01 -3.02
C CYS A 26 -16.46 -8.95 -4.01
N ARG A 27 -15.72 -9.73 -4.82
CA ARG A 27 -16.29 -10.54 -5.91
C ARG A 27 -17.32 -11.58 -5.41
N GLU A 28 -17.03 -12.23 -4.29
CA GLU A 28 -17.85 -13.28 -3.66
C GLU A 28 -18.35 -12.86 -2.27
N CYS A 29 -18.36 -11.55 -1.99
CA CYS A 29 -18.76 -11.02 -0.70
C CYS A 29 -20.27 -11.19 -0.50
N LYS A 30 -20.68 -11.85 0.59
CA LYS A 30 -22.09 -12.12 0.92
C LYS A 30 -22.92 -10.85 1.17
N VAL A 31 -22.27 -9.77 1.59
CA VAL A 31 -22.89 -8.48 1.90
C VAL A 31 -22.64 -7.43 0.81
N ARG A 32 -22.27 -7.85 -0.41
CA ARG A 32 -21.99 -6.94 -1.53
C ARG A 32 -23.18 -6.04 -1.88
N SER A 33 -24.40 -6.51 -1.66
CA SER A 33 -25.63 -5.72 -1.85
C SER A 33 -25.70 -4.48 -0.97
N ASP A 34 -24.99 -4.49 0.17
CA ASP A 34 -24.90 -3.37 1.11
C ASP A 34 -23.72 -2.44 0.81
N PHE A 35 -23.03 -2.62 -0.32
CA PHE A 35 -21.99 -1.70 -0.73
C PHE A 35 -22.61 -0.36 -1.16
N PRO A 36 -22.11 0.81 -0.68
CA PRO A 36 -20.87 1.03 0.07
C PRO A 36 -20.96 0.97 1.60
N GLY A 37 -22.14 0.82 2.19
CA GLY A 37 -22.35 0.81 3.65
C GLY A 37 -21.52 -0.24 4.41
N CYS A 38 -21.25 -1.38 3.78
CA CYS A 38 -20.40 -2.42 4.39
C CYS A 38 -18.89 -2.11 4.36
N ALA A 39 -18.43 -1.10 3.60
CA ALA A 39 -17.01 -0.86 3.35
C ALA A 39 -16.26 -0.38 4.60
N ASP A 40 -16.87 0.54 5.37
CA ASP A 40 -16.23 1.19 6.53
C ASP A 40 -15.91 0.22 7.67
N THR A 41 -16.67 -0.87 7.77
CA THR A 41 -16.51 -1.92 8.79
C THR A 41 -15.91 -3.21 8.22
N CYS A 42 -15.54 -3.23 6.94
CA CYS A 42 -15.05 -4.43 6.27
C CYS A 42 -13.62 -4.76 6.72
N VAL A 43 -13.48 -5.80 7.55
CA VAL A 43 -12.18 -6.29 8.04
C VAL A 43 -11.19 -6.59 6.91
N THR A 44 -11.66 -7.19 5.81
CA THR A 44 -10.79 -7.54 4.67
C THR A 44 -10.24 -6.29 3.99
N LEU A 45 -11.09 -5.29 3.72
CA LEU A 45 -10.65 -4.03 3.13
C LEU A 45 -9.73 -3.27 4.08
N GLY A 46 -10.04 -3.24 5.38
CA GLY A 46 -9.20 -2.60 6.40
C GLY A 46 -7.79 -3.22 6.47
N ARG A 47 -7.69 -4.56 6.41
CA ARG A 47 -6.37 -5.24 6.34
C ARG A 47 -5.60 -4.90 5.08
N ILE A 48 -6.26 -4.90 3.92
CA ILE A 48 -5.62 -4.53 2.65
C ILE A 48 -5.12 -3.08 2.73
N GLN A 49 -5.94 -2.16 3.23
CA GLN A 49 -5.55 -0.76 3.41
C GLN A 49 -4.37 -0.60 4.36
N ALA A 50 -4.37 -1.30 5.50
CA ALA A 50 -3.25 -1.27 6.45
C ALA A 50 -1.94 -1.73 5.79
N ILE A 51 -1.95 -2.88 5.12
CA ILE A 51 -0.78 -3.41 4.40
C ILE A 51 -0.31 -2.42 3.33
N LEU A 52 -1.23 -1.86 2.54
CA LEU A 52 -0.88 -0.90 1.49
C LEU A 52 -0.35 0.42 2.05
N SER A 53 -0.85 0.86 3.21
CA SER A 53 -0.39 2.09 3.89
C SER A 53 1.01 1.97 4.49
N GLU A 54 1.42 0.75 4.84
CA GLU A 54 2.79 0.46 5.27
C GLU A 54 3.78 0.47 4.08
N GLY A 55 3.28 0.40 2.85
CA GLY A 55 4.07 0.52 1.63
C GLY A 55 4.49 1.97 1.34
N ILE A 56 5.81 2.24 1.34
CA ILE A 56 6.35 3.57 1.01
C ILE A 56 6.41 3.74 -0.51
N SER A 57 5.45 4.44 -1.12
CA SER A 57 5.51 4.74 -2.56
C SER A 57 6.82 5.46 -2.91
N SER A 58 7.66 4.80 -3.70
CA SER A 58 8.99 5.29 -4.09
C SER A 58 8.99 6.05 -5.42
N THR A 59 7.81 6.26 -6.00
CA THR A 59 7.65 6.94 -7.26
C THR A 59 7.71 8.45 -7.02
N ARG A 60 8.83 9.07 -7.39
CA ARG A 60 8.93 10.53 -7.48
C ARG A 60 7.91 10.99 -8.52
N ARG A 61 6.86 11.72 -8.10
CA ARG A 61 5.91 12.34 -9.04
C ARG A 61 6.70 13.36 -9.86
N ILE A 62 6.75 13.14 -11.17
CA ILE A 62 7.31 14.06 -12.18
C ILE A 62 6.22 15.05 -12.56
#